data_AF-A0A3A6NSH4-F1
#
_entry.id   AF-A0A3A6NSH4-F1
#
_cell.length_a   1.000
_cell.length_b   1.000
_cell.length_c   1.000
_cell.angle_alpha   90.00
_cell.angle_beta   90.00
_cell.angle_gamma   90.00
#
_symmetry.space_group_name_H-M   'P 1'
#
loop_
_entity.id
_entity.type
_entity.pdbx_description
1 polymer ?
#
loop_
_entity_poly.entity_id
_entity_poly.type
_entity_poly.pdbx_seq_one_letter_code
_entity_poly.pdbx_strand_id
1 'polypeptide(L)'
;MRRSAVIFTVLWLVLPCVLAWSHTGPHKIAMLMWHESPHDEKALQGFIEGIQLSGIPHKLDLKRAYGEEGKAREFIRRWKEEKVDLIFTVGTKGTLWAMEEITDIPIVFSAVTDPVAAGIAESWQSSGRNITGSSNWIEFRNKLKIFKEAIPHLQTLGVIYRPNNPVPLAETRCAIDCAAEMGITLKEAVIDAAEQIENGVTLLLQQKIDALWVPIEDQVYKNMSLVGKVTHPAKLPVVSSTFEGVEDPAEGGPVGMVSVTVDYESLGRLCVPAAIEILTKGTNPREIPIVTSDRYYITINVNAAEAIGYKLPPIFLAKADRVLRGFAGQKIVVSGTGDSQALLREAADTLEKKLGGGEIVIPESIGSGGGVRAAAAGEIHLGRVARQLTESEEKLGLTYKPFAKCPVVFVVHPSVTNLDNLTSQEIVGIYSGKITDWSQLGGETGKIYAVGREPGDSCLIVLNKQLPGFSNISNPTAKIIYNTPEAVKTIMKHRRTIGYVPMSMAVGTDLRILKVDGIYPSPENVSNGTYQFVVPFAFVYREDLCGFAKRFVDFLDSDEGKQIVRSYGVVPD
;
A
#
# COMPACT_ATOMS: atom_id res chain seq x y z
N MET A 1 -67.54 -5.78 -70.88
CA MET A 1 -67.04 -4.64 -71.69
C MET A 1 -66.84 -3.48 -70.73
N ARG A 2 -65.71 -2.79 -70.54
CA ARG A 2 -64.42 -2.64 -71.21
C ARG A 2 -63.32 -2.52 -70.13
N ARG A 3 -62.10 -2.91 -70.49
CA ARG A 3 -60.85 -2.78 -69.73
C ARG A 3 -60.46 -1.31 -69.53
N SER A 4 -59.80 -1.00 -68.42
CA SER A 4 -58.62 -0.12 -68.36
C SER A 4 -57.84 -0.36 -67.06
N ALA A 5 -56.56 -0.67 -67.22
CA ALA A 5 -55.58 -0.85 -66.15
C ALA A 5 -55.06 0.51 -65.66
N VAL A 6 -54.82 0.65 -64.35
CA VAL A 6 -53.98 1.72 -63.81
C VAL A 6 -53.05 1.10 -62.77
N ILE A 7 -51.78 1.42 -62.95
CA ILE A 7 -50.56 0.97 -62.28
C ILE A 7 -50.53 1.49 -60.84
N PHE A 8 -50.30 0.61 -59.86
CA PHE A 8 -50.00 1.00 -58.48
C PHE A 8 -48.49 1.06 -58.29
N THR A 9 -47.96 2.27 -58.17
CA THR A 9 -46.57 2.54 -57.78
C THR A 9 -46.47 2.42 -56.26
N VAL A 10 -45.63 1.50 -55.78
CA VAL A 10 -45.32 1.30 -54.36
C VAL A 10 -44.46 2.48 -53.88
N LEU A 11 -45.02 3.33 -53.02
CA LEU A 11 -44.28 4.38 -52.32
C LEU A 11 -43.58 3.77 -51.09
N TRP A 12 -42.25 3.72 -51.13
CA TRP A 12 -41.42 3.38 -49.97
C TRP A 12 -41.51 4.49 -48.91
N LEU A 13 -42.02 4.15 -47.73
CA LEU A 13 -41.91 4.95 -46.52
C LEU A 13 -40.48 4.83 -45.98
N VAL A 14 -39.69 5.88 -46.15
CA VAL A 14 -38.39 6.04 -45.51
C VAL A 14 -38.63 6.41 -44.04
N LEU A 15 -38.47 5.44 -43.13
CA LEU A 15 -38.26 5.73 -41.71
C LEU A 15 -36.89 6.42 -41.56
N PRO A 16 -36.78 7.59 -40.92
CA PRO A 16 -35.48 8.10 -40.51
C PRO A 16 -35.00 7.23 -39.34
N CYS A 17 -34.10 6.31 -39.64
CA CYS A 17 -33.31 5.59 -38.66
C CYS A 17 -32.48 6.62 -37.90
N VAL A 18 -32.83 6.90 -36.64
CA VAL A 18 -31.96 7.59 -35.71
C VAL A 18 -30.77 6.66 -35.49
N LEU A 19 -29.70 6.89 -36.24
CA LEU A 19 -28.41 6.27 -36.04
C LEU A 19 -27.86 6.75 -34.70
N ALA A 20 -28.16 6.02 -33.63
CA ALA A 20 -27.33 6.04 -32.46
C ALA A 20 -25.94 5.57 -32.90
N TRP A 21 -24.94 6.44 -32.81
CA TRP A 21 -23.54 6.06 -32.96
C TRP A 21 -23.21 5.04 -31.87
N SER A 22 -23.33 3.74 -32.18
CA SER A 22 -22.76 2.70 -31.35
C SER A 22 -21.24 2.79 -31.51
N HIS A 23 -20.54 3.29 -30.50
CA HIS A 23 -19.09 3.12 -30.41
C HIS A 23 -18.78 1.61 -30.49
N THR A 24 -18.17 1.16 -31.58
CA THR A 24 -17.92 -0.27 -31.83
C THR A 24 -16.63 -0.79 -31.17
N GLY A 25 -15.97 0.02 -30.35
CA GLY A 25 -14.72 -0.32 -29.66
C GLY A 25 -14.75 0.09 -28.19
N PRO A 26 -13.84 -0.45 -27.35
CA PRO A 26 -13.81 -0.13 -25.93
C PRO A 26 -13.52 1.36 -25.70
N HIS A 27 -14.24 1.99 -24.78
CA HIS A 27 -14.03 3.37 -24.36
C HIS A 27 -12.62 3.55 -23.78
N LYS A 28 -11.91 4.60 -24.19
CA LYS A 28 -10.61 4.98 -23.65
C LYS A 28 -10.82 5.96 -22.50
N ILE A 29 -10.52 5.52 -21.29
CA ILE A 29 -10.62 6.34 -20.08
C ILE A 29 -9.20 6.67 -19.61
N ALA A 30 -8.83 7.93 -19.72
CA ALA A 30 -7.58 8.46 -19.17
C ALA A 30 -7.76 8.76 -17.67
N MET A 31 -6.75 8.49 -16.85
CA MET A 31 -6.82 8.73 -15.41
C MET A 31 -5.56 9.46 -14.94
N LEU A 32 -5.73 10.65 -14.35
CA LEU A 32 -4.66 11.47 -13.82
C LEU A 32 -4.71 11.53 -12.30
N MET A 33 -3.66 11.05 -11.66
CA MET A 33 -3.42 11.27 -10.24
C MET A 33 -2.32 12.32 -10.07
N TRP A 34 -2.64 13.42 -9.39
CA TRP A 34 -1.71 14.55 -9.25
C TRP A 34 -0.51 14.22 -8.39
N HIS A 35 -0.74 13.77 -7.17
CA HIS A 35 0.28 13.57 -6.15
C HIS A 35 0.06 12.26 -5.41
N GLU A 36 1.11 11.75 -4.78
CA GLU A 36 1.04 10.53 -4.00
C GLU A 36 0.43 10.83 -2.62
N SER A 37 -0.85 10.49 -2.51
CA SER A 37 -1.62 10.59 -1.26
C SER A 37 -2.46 9.33 -1.10
N PRO A 38 -2.54 8.74 0.11
CA PRO A 38 -3.39 7.57 0.35
C PRO A 38 -4.86 7.82 0.01
N HIS A 39 -5.31 9.06 0.15
CA HIS A 39 -6.65 9.51 -0.24
C HIS A 39 -6.90 9.37 -1.75
N ASP A 40 -5.96 9.88 -2.56
CA ASP A 40 -6.07 9.86 -4.01
C ASP A 40 -6.04 8.42 -4.55
N GLU A 41 -5.18 7.57 -3.97
CA GLU A 41 -5.09 6.15 -4.35
C GLU A 41 -6.40 5.39 -4.05
N LYS A 42 -7.02 5.63 -2.88
CA LYS A 42 -8.32 5.03 -2.54
C LYS A 42 -9.42 5.48 -3.50
N ALA A 43 -9.50 6.78 -3.79
CA ALA A 43 -10.47 7.31 -4.75
C ALA A 43 -10.28 6.76 -6.16
N LEU A 44 -9.03 6.63 -6.60
CA LEU A 44 -8.72 6.01 -7.88
C LEU A 44 -9.15 4.54 -7.91
N GLN A 45 -8.81 3.77 -6.87
CA GLN A 45 -9.17 2.35 -6.77
C GLN A 45 -10.69 2.15 -6.80
N GLY A 46 -11.45 2.96 -6.05
CA GLY A 46 -12.91 2.91 -6.04
C GLY A 46 -13.53 3.16 -7.42
N PHE A 47 -12.99 4.11 -8.19
CA PHE A 47 -13.42 4.35 -9.57
C PHE A 47 -13.09 3.18 -10.50
N ILE A 48 -11.85 2.67 -10.45
CA ILE A 48 -11.40 1.53 -11.26
C ILE A 48 -12.30 0.31 -11.03
N GLU A 49 -12.54 -0.04 -9.77
CA GLU A 49 -13.40 -1.17 -9.42
C GLU A 49 -14.82 -0.97 -9.90
N GLY A 50 -15.39 0.23 -9.70
CA GLY A 50 -16.76 0.50 -10.13
C GLY A 50 -16.94 0.50 -11.64
N ILE A 51 -15.97 1.02 -12.41
CA ILE A 51 -15.98 0.94 -13.88
C ILE A 51 -15.80 -0.50 -14.35
N GLN A 52 -14.96 -1.30 -13.71
CA GLN A 52 -14.84 -2.74 -14.02
C GLN A 52 -16.16 -3.48 -13.78
N LEU A 53 -16.82 -3.20 -12.66
CA LEU A 53 -18.11 -3.80 -12.30
C LEU A 53 -19.27 -3.36 -13.21
N SER A 54 -19.16 -2.18 -13.83
CA SER A 54 -20.19 -1.69 -14.76
C SER A 54 -20.34 -2.55 -16.02
N GLY A 55 -19.32 -3.32 -16.37
CA GLY A 55 -19.30 -4.17 -17.57
C GLY A 55 -19.20 -3.41 -18.91
N ILE A 56 -19.09 -2.07 -18.90
CA ILE A 56 -18.88 -1.31 -20.14
C ILE A 56 -17.52 -1.70 -20.74
N PRO A 57 -17.39 -1.95 -22.05
CA PRO A 57 -16.09 -2.21 -22.66
C PRO A 57 -15.20 -0.97 -22.56
N HIS A 58 -14.05 -1.09 -21.90
CA HIS A 58 -13.15 0.05 -21.67
C HIS A 58 -11.66 -0.36 -21.67
N LYS A 59 -10.80 0.66 -21.82
CA LYS A 59 -9.35 0.62 -21.61
C LYS A 59 -8.97 1.78 -20.70
N LEU A 60 -8.18 1.49 -19.68
CA LEU A 60 -7.71 2.48 -18.73
C LEU A 60 -6.27 2.89 -19.07
N ASP A 61 -6.01 4.20 -19.16
CA ASP A 61 -4.64 4.74 -19.20
C ASP A 61 -4.37 5.57 -17.94
N LEU A 62 -3.74 4.94 -16.95
CA LEU A 62 -3.39 5.56 -15.67
C LEU A 62 -2.03 6.26 -15.75
N LYS A 63 -1.99 7.52 -15.29
CA LYS A 63 -0.77 8.31 -15.16
C LYS A 63 -0.71 9.00 -13.80
N ARG A 64 0.48 8.98 -13.21
CA ARG A 64 0.80 9.67 -11.96
C ARG A 64 1.78 10.79 -12.26
N ALA A 65 1.42 12.01 -11.87
CA ALA A 65 2.25 13.19 -12.10
C ALA A 65 3.29 13.41 -10.98
N TYR A 66 3.13 12.76 -9.82
CA TYR A 66 4.06 12.87 -8.68
C TYR A 66 4.35 14.32 -8.25
N GLY A 67 3.37 15.21 -8.36
CA GLY A 67 3.54 16.62 -8.03
C GLY A 67 4.27 17.44 -9.11
N GLU A 68 4.53 16.87 -10.29
CA GLU A 68 5.22 17.55 -11.40
C GLU A 68 4.22 18.04 -12.44
N GLU A 69 3.99 19.36 -12.47
CA GLU A 69 3.04 20.00 -13.41
C GLU A 69 3.39 19.69 -14.88
N GLY A 70 4.67 19.71 -15.23
CA GLY A 70 5.14 19.41 -16.59
C GLY A 70 4.69 18.03 -17.07
N LYS A 71 4.80 17.01 -16.21
CA LYS A 71 4.33 15.66 -16.50
C LYS A 71 2.81 15.59 -16.62
N ALA A 72 2.09 16.23 -15.70
CA ALA A 72 0.62 16.27 -15.75
C ALA A 72 0.13 16.84 -17.10
N ARG A 73 0.67 17.99 -17.52
CA ARG A 73 0.30 18.64 -18.79
C ARG A 73 0.70 17.80 -20.00
N GLU A 74 1.86 17.15 -19.97
CA GLU A 74 2.29 16.22 -21.04
C GLU A 74 1.27 15.08 -21.23
N PHE A 75 0.85 14.43 -20.14
CA PHE A 75 -0.15 13.37 -20.21
C PHE A 75 -1.50 13.86 -20.74
N ILE A 76 -1.97 15.01 -20.26
CA ILE A 76 -3.24 15.61 -20.70
C ILE A 76 -3.22 15.92 -22.21
N ARG A 77 -2.14 16.52 -22.71
CA ARG A 77 -2.01 16.84 -24.15
C ARG A 77 -1.96 15.59 -25.01
N ARG A 78 -1.22 14.56 -24.58
CA ARG A 78 -1.19 13.27 -25.25
C ARG A 78 -2.59 12.65 -25.34
N TRP A 79 -3.39 12.67 -24.27
CA TRP A 79 -4.74 12.13 -24.29
C TRP A 79 -5.71 12.90 -25.20
N LYS A 80 -5.49 14.20 -25.35
CA LYS A 80 -6.20 15.02 -26.35
C LYS A 80 -5.90 14.55 -27.77
N GLU A 81 -4.63 14.32 -28.09
CA GLU A 81 -4.20 13.80 -29.40
C GLU A 81 -4.70 12.38 -29.66
N GLU A 82 -4.68 11.52 -28.64
CA GLU A 82 -5.18 10.15 -28.68
C GLU A 82 -6.72 10.03 -28.75
N LYS A 83 -7.41 11.16 -28.56
CA LYS A 83 -8.87 11.30 -28.52
C LYS A 83 -9.48 10.29 -27.55
N VAL A 84 -9.10 10.39 -26.28
CA VAL A 84 -9.74 9.61 -25.22
C VAL A 84 -11.19 10.05 -25.05
N ASP A 85 -12.05 9.16 -24.57
CA ASP A 85 -13.49 9.39 -24.46
C ASP A 85 -13.87 10.08 -23.14
N LEU A 86 -13.05 9.93 -22.10
CA LEU A 86 -13.25 10.53 -20.78
C LEU A 86 -11.91 10.68 -20.06
N ILE A 87 -11.75 11.78 -19.32
CA ILE A 87 -10.62 11.99 -18.40
C ILE A 87 -11.14 11.94 -16.97
N PHE A 88 -10.61 11.03 -16.17
CA PHE A 88 -10.85 10.97 -14.74
C PHE A 88 -9.68 11.62 -13.99
N THR A 89 -9.93 12.62 -13.16
CA THR A 89 -8.90 13.29 -12.37
C THR A 89 -9.11 13.06 -10.88
N VAL A 90 -8.01 12.91 -10.14
CA VAL A 90 -8.05 12.81 -8.68
C VAL A 90 -7.29 13.99 -8.07
N GLY A 91 -7.99 14.74 -7.20
CA GLY A 91 -7.47 15.91 -6.51
C GLY A 91 -7.64 17.23 -7.27
N THR A 92 -7.64 18.34 -6.52
CA THR A 92 -7.95 19.68 -7.03
C THR A 92 -6.98 20.17 -8.11
N LYS A 93 -5.66 20.09 -7.89
CA LYS A 93 -4.70 20.65 -8.86
C LYS A 93 -4.69 19.88 -10.18
N GLY A 94 -4.72 18.54 -10.12
CA GLY A 94 -4.83 17.68 -11.31
C GLY A 94 -6.04 18.04 -12.16
N THR A 95 -7.17 18.30 -11.49
CA THR A 95 -8.41 18.71 -12.12
C THR A 95 -8.32 20.09 -12.77
N LEU A 96 -7.67 21.07 -12.11
CA LEU A 96 -7.47 22.41 -12.67
C LEU A 96 -6.65 22.39 -13.96
N TRP A 97 -5.53 21.67 -14.01
CA TRP A 97 -4.75 21.60 -15.26
C TRP A 97 -5.48 20.86 -16.38
N ALA A 98 -6.24 19.81 -16.04
CA ALA A 98 -7.08 19.15 -17.04
C ALA A 98 -8.09 20.14 -17.62
N MET A 99 -8.78 20.91 -16.78
CA MET A 99 -9.75 21.93 -17.20
C MET A 99 -9.12 23.05 -18.05
N GLU A 100 -7.86 23.44 -17.79
CA GLU A 100 -7.16 24.46 -18.58
C GLU A 100 -6.84 24.00 -20.01
N GLU A 101 -6.46 22.73 -20.20
CA GLU A 101 -5.99 22.21 -21.49
C GLU A 101 -7.12 21.53 -22.32
N ILE A 102 -8.20 21.12 -21.64
CA ILE A 102 -9.28 20.30 -22.19
C ILE A 102 -10.63 21.00 -22.06
N THR A 103 -11.20 21.36 -23.21
CA THR A 103 -12.51 22.03 -23.30
C THR A 103 -13.57 21.18 -24.00
N ASP A 104 -13.16 20.07 -24.62
CA ASP A 104 -13.95 19.25 -25.54
C ASP A 104 -14.10 17.79 -25.11
N ILE A 105 -13.21 17.26 -24.26
CA ILE A 105 -13.31 15.91 -23.69
C ILE A 105 -13.97 15.99 -22.31
N PRO A 106 -14.97 15.13 -22.00
CA PRO A 106 -15.58 15.08 -20.67
C PRO A 106 -14.56 14.79 -19.56
N ILE A 107 -14.65 15.57 -18.47
CA ILE A 107 -13.85 15.38 -17.26
C ILE A 107 -14.75 14.94 -16.11
N VAL A 108 -14.36 13.89 -15.40
CA VAL A 108 -14.97 13.48 -14.14
C VAL A 108 -13.92 13.54 -13.04
N PHE A 109 -14.08 14.40 -12.04
CA PHE A 109 -13.13 14.51 -10.93
C PHE A 109 -13.59 13.74 -9.69
N SER A 110 -12.63 13.36 -8.85
CA SER A 110 -12.86 12.88 -7.49
C SER A 110 -11.90 13.57 -6.50
N ALA A 111 -12.24 13.55 -5.22
CA ALA A 111 -11.43 14.13 -4.13
C ALA A 111 -11.12 15.63 -4.31
N VAL A 112 -12.08 16.40 -4.84
CA VAL A 112 -12.00 17.87 -4.90
C VAL A 112 -12.78 18.47 -3.73
N THR A 113 -12.10 19.20 -2.85
CA THR A 113 -12.69 19.71 -1.59
C THR A 113 -13.78 20.75 -1.85
N ASP A 114 -13.47 21.87 -2.48
CA ASP A 114 -14.48 22.87 -2.84
C ASP A 114 -14.33 23.23 -4.33
N PRO A 115 -15.13 22.61 -5.22
CA PRO A 115 -15.04 22.83 -6.65
C PRO A 115 -15.47 24.25 -7.06
N VAL A 116 -16.31 24.93 -6.27
CA VAL A 116 -16.77 26.29 -6.57
C VAL A 116 -15.68 27.29 -6.18
N ALA A 117 -15.17 27.21 -4.96
CA ALA A 117 -14.08 28.10 -4.51
C ALA A 117 -12.78 27.87 -5.29
N ALA A 118 -12.54 26.66 -5.78
CA ALA A 118 -11.40 26.37 -6.66
C ALA A 118 -11.59 26.87 -8.11
N GLY A 119 -12.80 27.32 -8.49
CA GLY A 119 -13.11 27.77 -9.85
C GLY A 119 -13.29 26.63 -10.87
N ILE A 120 -13.47 25.39 -10.39
CA ILE A 120 -13.75 24.21 -11.22
C ILE A 120 -15.20 24.21 -11.69
N ALA A 121 -16.12 24.71 -10.86
CA ALA A 121 -17.56 24.71 -11.11
C ALA A 121 -18.22 26.05 -10.76
N GLU A 122 -19.25 26.44 -11.52
CA GLU A 122 -20.09 27.61 -11.19
C GLU A 122 -20.97 27.36 -9.95
N SER A 123 -21.45 26.12 -9.78
CA SER A 123 -22.28 25.70 -8.65
C SER A 123 -22.16 24.18 -8.43
N TRP A 124 -22.73 23.69 -7.32
CA TRP A 124 -22.81 22.25 -7.04
C TRP A 124 -23.77 21.51 -8.00
N GLN A 125 -24.79 22.20 -8.53
CA GLN A 125 -25.80 21.62 -9.42
C GLN A 125 -25.34 21.58 -10.89
N SER A 126 -24.49 22.52 -11.29
CA SER A 126 -23.94 22.59 -12.64
C SER A 126 -22.58 23.30 -12.61
N SER A 127 -21.60 22.68 -13.26
CA SER A 127 -20.26 23.25 -13.41
C SER A 127 -20.19 24.38 -14.44
N GLY A 128 -21.19 24.50 -15.32
CA GLY A 128 -21.14 25.38 -16.50
C GLY A 128 -20.17 24.90 -17.61
N ARG A 129 -19.48 23.77 -17.42
CA ARG A 129 -18.34 23.32 -18.26
C ARG A 129 -18.42 21.82 -18.58
N ASN A 130 -17.47 21.30 -19.35
CA ASN A 130 -17.32 19.87 -19.67
C ASN A 130 -16.82 19.02 -18.48
N ILE A 131 -17.21 19.35 -17.24
CA ILE A 131 -16.69 18.73 -16.02
C ILE A 131 -17.78 18.45 -14.99
N THR A 132 -17.69 17.33 -14.29
CA THR A 132 -18.52 16.98 -13.11
C THR A 132 -17.69 16.08 -12.19
N GLY A 133 -18.22 15.60 -11.06
CA GLY A 133 -17.47 14.71 -10.19
C GLY A 133 -18.01 14.53 -8.78
N SER A 134 -17.14 14.02 -7.92
CA SER A 134 -17.39 13.87 -6.50
C SER A 134 -16.44 14.71 -5.64
N SER A 135 -16.96 15.17 -4.51
CA SER A 135 -16.25 15.99 -3.55
C SER A 135 -16.16 15.31 -2.19
N ASN A 136 -15.00 15.46 -1.54
CA ASN A 136 -14.73 15.07 -0.15
C ASN A 136 -15.23 16.10 0.86
N TRP A 137 -16.02 17.10 0.44
CA TRP A 137 -16.55 18.13 1.32
C TRP A 137 -17.38 17.54 2.45
N ILE A 138 -17.08 18.00 3.66
CA ILE A 138 -17.90 17.80 4.86
C ILE A 138 -18.14 19.20 5.41
N GLU A 139 -19.41 19.56 5.58
CA GLU A 139 -19.81 20.82 6.20
C GLU A 139 -19.01 21.08 7.48
N PHE A 140 -18.27 22.18 7.51
CA PHE A 140 -17.31 22.41 8.59
C PHE A 140 -17.99 22.53 9.96
N ARG A 141 -19.22 23.05 9.99
CA ARG A 141 -20.08 23.05 11.18
C ARG A 141 -20.23 21.66 11.81
N ASN A 142 -20.32 20.60 11.01
CA ASN A 142 -20.41 19.23 11.51
C ASN A 142 -19.09 18.78 12.12
N LYS A 143 -17.94 19.05 11.46
CA LYS A 143 -16.61 18.79 12.02
C LYS A 143 -16.42 19.51 13.35
N LEU A 144 -16.75 20.80 13.41
CA LEU A 144 -16.58 21.63 14.60
C LEU A 144 -17.48 21.17 15.76
N LYS A 145 -18.70 20.72 15.47
CA LYS A 145 -19.57 20.10 16.47
C LYS A 145 -18.93 18.84 17.07
N ILE A 146 -18.37 17.97 16.24
CA ILE A 146 -17.67 16.75 16.70
C ILE A 146 -16.44 17.11 17.52
N PHE A 147 -15.64 18.09 17.08
CA PHE A 147 -14.47 18.56 17.83
C PHE A 147 -14.86 19.13 19.21
N LYS A 148 -15.96 19.88 19.29
CA LYS A 148 -16.48 20.40 20.56
C LYS A 148 -17.06 19.31 21.47
N GLU A 149 -17.63 18.24 20.90
CA GLU A 149 -18.06 17.08 21.69
C GLU A 149 -16.86 16.28 22.24
N ALA A 150 -15.77 16.18 21.46
CA ALA A 150 -14.51 15.59 21.90
C ALA A 150 -13.80 16.44 22.97
N ILE A 151 -13.88 17.77 22.80
CA ILE A 151 -13.21 18.78 23.63
C ILE A 151 -14.27 19.79 24.12
N PRO A 152 -15.02 19.48 25.20
CA PRO A 152 -16.17 20.29 25.63
C PRO A 152 -15.87 21.74 26.01
N HIS A 153 -14.60 22.04 26.32
CA HIS A 153 -14.14 23.38 26.69
C HIS A 153 -13.50 24.15 25.51
N LEU A 154 -13.59 23.63 24.27
CA LEU A 154 -13.04 24.27 23.08
C LEU A 154 -13.69 25.65 22.85
N GLN A 155 -12.87 26.71 23.00
CA GLN A 155 -13.22 28.11 22.75
C GLN A 155 -12.29 28.76 21.72
N THR A 156 -11.03 28.31 21.64
CA THR A 156 -10.05 28.80 20.68
C THR A 156 -9.42 27.62 19.94
N LEU A 157 -9.59 27.57 18.62
CA LEU A 157 -9.05 26.52 17.77
C LEU A 157 -7.87 27.08 16.96
N GLY A 158 -6.71 26.44 17.03
CA GLY A 158 -5.58 26.74 16.16
C GLY A 158 -5.66 25.95 14.87
N VAL A 159 -5.26 26.53 13.74
CA VAL A 159 -5.11 25.83 12.46
C VAL A 159 -3.74 26.13 11.86
N ILE A 160 -3.10 25.09 11.32
CA ILE A 160 -1.82 25.20 10.63
C ILE A 160 -1.96 24.71 9.19
N TYR A 161 -1.55 25.52 8.21
CA TYR A 161 -1.68 25.17 6.79
C TYR A 161 -0.74 25.97 5.89
N ARG A 162 -0.62 25.53 4.63
CA ARG A 162 0.09 26.27 3.58
C ARG A 162 -0.88 27.08 2.71
N PRO A 163 -0.64 28.38 2.47
CA PRO A 163 -1.58 29.24 1.74
C PRO A 163 -1.60 28.95 0.24
N ASN A 164 -0.53 28.35 -0.30
CA ASN A 164 -0.44 27.93 -1.70
C ASN A 164 -1.14 26.58 -1.96
N ASN A 165 -1.68 25.94 -0.93
CA ASN A 165 -2.50 24.75 -1.04
C ASN A 165 -3.99 25.15 -1.00
N PRO A 166 -4.73 25.07 -2.12
CA PRO A 166 -6.12 25.52 -2.16
C PRO A 166 -7.06 24.68 -1.28
N VAL A 167 -6.69 23.44 -0.96
CA VAL A 167 -7.52 22.50 -0.21
C VAL A 167 -7.73 22.95 1.26
N PRO A 168 -6.69 23.06 2.10
CA PRO A 168 -6.84 23.52 3.47
C PRO A 168 -7.20 25.00 3.56
N LEU A 169 -6.90 25.80 2.53
CA LEU A 169 -7.35 27.20 2.46
C LEU A 169 -8.88 27.28 2.36
N ALA A 170 -9.51 26.44 1.54
CA ALA A 170 -10.97 26.38 1.44
C ALA A 170 -11.61 25.89 2.75
N GLU A 171 -11.06 24.85 3.39
CA GLU A 171 -11.55 24.39 4.70
C GLU A 171 -11.41 25.47 5.76
N THR A 172 -10.25 26.14 5.85
CA THR A 172 -10.00 27.20 6.84
C THR A 172 -10.94 28.39 6.66
N ARG A 173 -11.23 28.80 5.42
CA ARG A 173 -12.19 29.87 5.16
C ARG A 173 -13.59 29.53 5.66
N CYS A 174 -14.09 28.34 5.35
CA CYS A 174 -15.38 27.87 5.87
C CYS A 174 -15.36 27.74 7.40
N ALA A 175 -14.22 27.34 7.97
CA ALA A 175 -14.02 27.24 9.40
C ALA A 175 -14.13 28.58 10.13
N ILE A 176 -13.67 29.69 9.54
CA ILE A 176 -13.77 31.03 10.14
C ILE A 176 -15.23 31.38 10.41
N ASP A 177 -16.09 31.25 9.41
CA ASP A 177 -17.52 31.59 9.51
C ASP A 177 -18.23 30.65 10.49
N CYS A 178 -18.03 29.33 10.34
CA CYS A 178 -18.65 28.34 11.23
C CYS A 178 -18.19 28.47 12.69
N ALA A 179 -16.91 28.79 12.91
CA ALA A 179 -16.36 28.97 14.25
C ALA A 179 -16.95 30.22 14.92
N ALA A 180 -17.03 31.33 14.19
CA ALA A 180 -17.66 32.55 14.68
C ALA A 180 -19.12 32.31 15.11
N GLU A 181 -19.91 31.60 14.29
CA GLU A 181 -21.29 31.24 14.60
C GLU A 181 -21.44 30.32 15.82
N MET A 182 -20.40 29.56 16.16
CA MET A 182 -20.37 28.63 17.29
C MET A 182 -19.65 29.18 18.53
N GLY A 183 -19.25 30.47 18.49
CA GLY A 183 -18.53 31.15 19.57
C GLY A 183 -17.11 30.62 19.79
N ILE A 184 -16.47 30.12 18.72
CA ILE A 184 -15.10 29.62 18.73
C ILE A 184 -14.21 30.61 17.97
N THR A 185 -13.09 31.00 18.56
CA THR A 185 -12.09 31.86 17.93
C THR A 185 -11.11 31.00 17.14
N LEU A 186 -10.94 31.24 15.85
CA LEU A 186 -9.91 30.58 15.05
C LEU A 186 -8.60 31.38 15.09
N LYS A 187 -7.48 30.68 15.27
CA LYS A 187 -6.11 31.23 15.21
C LYS A 187 -5.32 30.50 14.13
N GLU A 188 -4.66 31.25 13.26
CA GLU A 188 -3.97 30.68 12.09
C GLU A 188 -2.45 30.73 12.27
N ALA A 189 -1.77 29.66 11.85
CA ALA A 189 -0.35 29.64 11.58
C ALA A 189 -0.12 29.21 10.14
N VAL A 190 0.45 30.12 9.36
CA VAL A 190 0.84 29.88 7.98
C VAL A 190 2.27 29.35 7.94
N ILE A 191 2.48 28.26 7.20
CA ILE A 191 3.78 27.68 6.91
C ILE A 191 3.99 27.56 5.39
N ASP A 192 5.23 27.39 4.97
CA ASP A 192 5.62 27.12 3.58
C ASP A 192 6.15 25.69 3.41
N ALA A 193 6.81 25.15 4.44
CA ALA A 193 7.46 23.83 4.43
C ALA A 193 7.38 23.11 5.79
N ALA A 194 7.69 21.80 5.78
CA ALA A 194 7.55 20.94 6.96
C ALA A 194 8.46 21.37 8.13
N GLU A 195 9.63 21.95 7.84
CA GLU A 195 10.59 22.41 8.84
C GLU A 195 10.03 23.54 9.72
N GLN A 196 8.99 24.24 9.27
CA GLN A 196 8.35 25.32 10.01
C GLN A 196 7.20 24.84 10.91
N ILE A 197 6.83 23.56 10.87
CA ILE A 197 5.71 23.01 11.63
C ILE A 197 5.89 23.26 13.14
N GLU A 198 7.06 22.93 13.69
CA GLU A 198 7.31 23.10 15.13
C GLU A 198 7.15 24.57 15.58
N ASN A 199 7.69 25.51 14.80
CA ASN A 199 7.57 26.94 15.08
C ASN A 199 6.12 27.44 14.90
N GLY A 200 5.42 27.01 13.85
CA GLY A 200 4.02 27.36 13.60
C GLY A 200 3.09 26.92 14.74
N VAL A 201 3.26 25.69 15.22
CA VAL A 201 2.51 25.19 16.39
C VAL A 201 2.89 25.97 17.66
N THR A 202 4.17 26.30 17.85
CA THR A 202 4.64 27.10 18.99
C THR A 202 4.00 28.49 19.01
N LEU A 203 3.85 29.16 17.86
CA LEU A 203 3.17 30.45 17.75
C LEU A 203 1.68 30.35 18.11
N LEU A 204 1.01 29.27 17.73
CA LEU A 204 -0.38 29.04 18.12
C LEU A 204 -0.51 28.80 19.64
N LEU A 205 0.41 28.07 20.25
CA LEU A 205 0.43 27.88 21.71
C LEU A 205 0.57 29.23 22.46
N GLN A 206 1.40 30.14 21.96
CA GLN A 206 1.52 31.49 22.53
C GLN A 206 0.22 32.29 22.44
N GLN A 207 -0.63 31.97 21.45
CA GLN A 207 -1.97 32.54 21.28
C GLN A 207 -3.05 31.85 22.12
N LYS A 208 -2.68 30.90 22.99
CA LYS A 208 -3.56 30.22 23.96
C LYS A 208 -4.74 29.48 23.30
N ILE A 209 -4.43 28.68 22.28
CA ILE A 209 -5.40 27.76 21.68
C ILE A 209 -5.74 26.62 22.67
N ASP A 210 -6.98 26.13 22.64
CA ASP A 210 -7.42 24.97 23.43
C ASP A 210 -7.17 23.65 22.70
N ALA A 211 -7.09 23.69 21.37
CA ALA A 211 -6.78 22.56 20.53
C ALA A 211 -6.13 23.01 19.21
N LEU A 212 -5.32 22.14 18.62
CA LEU A 212 -4.82 22.29 17.25
C LEU A 212 -5.68 21.46 16.30
N TRP A 213 -6.11 22.07 15.19
CA TRP A 213 -6.73 21.39 14.08
C TRP A 213 -5.75 21.27 12.90
N VAL A 214 -5.58 20.04 12.43
CA VAL A 214 -4.85 19.69 11.21
C VAL A 214 -5.86 19.48 10.07
N PRO A 215 -5.98 20.41 9.11
CA PRO A 215 -6.87 20.27 7.95
C PRO A 215 -6.37 19.17 7.00
N ILE A 216 -6.95 19.04 5.81
CA ILE A 216 -6.43 18.22 4.71
C ILE A 216 -5.16 18.90 4.12
N GLU A 217 -4.11 18.99 4.94
CA GLU A 217 -2.81 19.55 4.62
C GLU A 217 -1.73 18.47 4.70
N ASP A 218 -1.27 18.05 3.53
CA ASP A 218 -0.37 16.92 3.31
C ASP A 218 1.00 17.08 3.96
N GLN A 219 1.55 18.29 4.04
CA GLN A 219 2.83 18.47 4.74
C GLN A 219 2.69 18.29 6.25
N VAL A 220 1.51 18.55 6.81
CA VAL A 220 1.31 18.44 8.27
C VAL A 220 0.95 17.02 8.65
N TYR A 221 -0.05 16.39 8.02
CA TYR A 221 -0.47 15.03 8.41
C TYR A 221 0.59 13.95 8.07
N LYS A 222 1.50 14.19 7.12
CA LYS A 222 2.65 13.30 6.88
C LYS A 222 3.79 13.48 7.88
N ASN A 223 3.80 14.59 8.62
CA ASN A 223 4.86 14.94 9.57
C ASN A 223 4.30 15.17 10.99
N MET A 224 3.33 14.33 11.40
CA MET A 224 2.70 14.43 12.73
C MET A 224 3.69 14.29 13.89
N SER A 225 4.86 13.66 13.68
CA SER A 225 5.93 13.61 14.68
C SER A 225 6.42 15.02 15.08
N LEU A 226 6.54 15.94 14.11
CA LEU A 226 6.92 17.34 14.36
C LEU A 226 5.83 18.09 15.13
N VAL A 227 4.56 17.79 14.85
CA VAL A 227 3.43 18.32 15.63
C VAL A 227 3.51 17.82 17.08
N GLY A 228 3.71 16.51 17.28
CA GLY A 228 3.79 15.86 18.58
C GLY A 228 4.89 16.42 19.49
N LYS A 229 6.08 16.72 18.94
CA LYS A 229 7.20 17.34 19.68
C LYS A 229 6.80 18.60 20.46
N VAL A 230 5.86 19.37 19.91
CA VAL A 230 5.40 20.64 20.49
C VAL A 230 4.11 20.44 21.29
N THR A 231 3.17 19.63 20.80
CA THR A 231 1.86 19.46 21.44
C THR A 231 1.89 18.54 22.66
N HIS A 232 2.78 17.53 22.71
CA HIS A 232 2.89 16.63 23.86
C HIS A 232 3.34 17.34 25.14
N PRO A 233 4.45 18.10 25.16
CA PRO A 233 4.86 18.82 26.37
C PRO A 233 3.83 19.87 26.80
N ALA A 234 3.12 20.46 25.84
CA ALA A 234 2.06 21.43 26.08
C ALA A 234 0.72 20.80 26.51
N LYS A 235 0.59 19.46 26.45
CA LYS A 235 -0.64 18.71 26.67
C LYS A 235 -1.81 19.21 25.80
N LEU A 236 -1.51 19.63 24.58
CA LEU A 236 -2.47 20.22 23.67
C LEU A 236 -3.20 19.12 22.87
N PRO A 237 -4.54 19.04 22.94
CA PRO A 237 -5.32 18.17 22.07
C PRO A 237 -5.14 18.52 20.59
N VAL A 238 -5.01 17.49 19.75
CA VAL A 238 -4.94 17.64 18.29
C VAL A 238 -6.12 16.91 17.64
N VAL A 239 -6.82 17.58 16.72
CA VAL A 239 -7.91 17.01 15.91
C VAL A 239 -7.58 17.15 14.42
N SER A 240 -8.14 16.29 13.57
CA SER A 240 -7.81 16.28 12.14
C SER A 240 -9.02 16.12 11.23
N SER A 241 -8.86 16.56 9.99
CA SER A 241 -9.78 16.28 8.87
C SER A 241 -9.37 15.05 8.05
N THR A 242 -8.31 14.34 8.45
CA THR A 242 -7.77 13.15 7.78
C THR A 242 -7.52 12.02 8.77
N PHE A 243 -7.54 10.77 8.29
CA PHE A 243 -7.23 9.60 9.13
C PHE A 243 -5.75 9.58 9.53
N GLU A 244 -4.87 9.97 8.61
CA GLU A 244 -3.42 10.05 8.74
C GLU A 244 -3.03 11.01 9.86
N GLY A 245 -3.78 12.09 10.04
CA GLY A 245 -3.59 13.03 11.14
C GLY A 245 -3.86 12.44 12.52
N VAL A 246 -4.47 11.25 12.63
CA VAL A 246 -4.67 10.52 13.90
C VAL A 246 -3.99 9.16 13.93
N GLU A 247 -3.30 8.76 12.87
CA GLU A 247 -2.46 7.57 12.88
C GLU A 247 -1.26 7.80 13.81
N ASP A 248 -0.87 6.77 14.56
CA ASP A 248 0.30 6.87 15.44
C ASP A 248 1.55 7.00 14.56
N PRO A 249 2.30 8.11 14.63
CA PRO A 249 3.53 8.24 13.86
C PRO A 249 4.57 7.23 14.35
N ALA A 250 5.50 6.86 13.46
CA ALA A 250 6.59 5.96 13.79
C ALA A 250 7.47 6.51 14.93
N GLU A 251 7.63 7.83 15.01
CA GLU A 251 8.43 8.55 15.99
C GLU A 251 7.61 9.65 16.70
N GLY A 252 8.01 10.02 17.91
CA GLY A 252 7.35 11.07 18.69
C GLY A 252 6.06 10.62 19.37
N GLY A 253 5.47 9.49 18.97
CA GLY A 253 4.32 8.86 19.63
C GLY A 253 2.96 9.42 19.18
N PRO A 254 1.85 8.82 19.66
CA PRO A 254 0.46 9.15 19.28
C PRO A 254 0.12 10.65 19.40
N VAL A 255 -0.35 11.31 18.33
CA VAL A 255 -0.59 12.77 18.35
C VAL A 255 -2.05 13.18 18.16
N GLY A 256 -2.67 12.84 17.03
CA GLY A 256 -4.03 13.25 16.73
C GLY A 256 -5.05 12.39 17.44
N MET A 257 -5.98 13.03 18.16
CA MET A 257 -6.96 12.36 19.02
C MET A 257 -8.26 12.00 18.30
N VAL A 258 -8.72 12.85 17.38
CA VAL A 258 -9.99 12.66 16.66
C VAL A 258 -9.85 13.10 15.22
N SER A 259 -10.27 12.25 14.28
CA SER A 259 -10.41 12.64 12.87
C SER A 259 -11.85 12.55 12.40
N VAL A 260 -12.24 13.47 11.54
CA VAL A 260 -13.51 13.41 10.79
C VAL A 260 -13.20 13.45 9.30
N THR A 261 -13.40 12.32 8.63
CA THR A 261 -13.05 12.14 7.20
C THR A 261 -14.14 11.40 6.45
N VAL A 262 -14.13 11.49 5.13
CA VAL A 262 -14.96 10.64 4.25
C VAL A 262 -14.23 9.34 3.92
N ASP A 263 -14.97 8.37 3.37
CA ASP A 263 -14.36 7.22 2.71
C ASP A 263 -14.02 7.59 1.25
N TYR A 264 -12.73 7.75 0.97
CA TYR A 264 -12.24 8.12 -0.35
C TYR A 264 -12.49 7.04 -1.40
N GLU A 265 -12.53 5.76 -1.03
CA GLU A 265 -12.87 4.68 -1.97
C GLU A 265 -14.32 4.84 -2.47
N SER A 266 -15.25 5.09 -1.56
CA SER A 266 -16.63 5.43 -1.91
C SER A 266 -16.73 6.69 -2.77
N LEU A 267 -15.91 7.73 -2.56
CA LEU A 267 -15.89 8.92 -3.44
C LEU A 267 -15.51 8.57 -4.89
N GLY A 268 -14.56 7.67 -5.07
CA GLY A 268 -14.22 7.12 -6.38
C GLY A 268 -15.42 6.45 -7.05
N ARG A 269 -16.13 5.61 -6.29
CA ARG A 269 -17.33 4.91 -6.75
C ARG A 269 -18.48 5.86 -7.11
N LEU A 270 -18.62 6.97 -6.39
CA LEU A 270 -19.65 8.00 -6.69
C LEU A 270 -19.49 8.63 -8.09
N CYS A 271 -18.31 8.56 -8.69
CA CYS A 271 -18.06 9.08 -10.03
C CYS A 271 -18.53 8.15 -11.16
N VAL A 272 -18.74 6.86 -10.84
CA VAL A 272 -19.01 5.81 -11.83
C VAL A 272 -20.34 6.02 -12.56
N PRO A 273 -21.47 6.36 -11.90
CA PRO A 273 -22.71 6.65 -12.60
C PRO A 273 -22.58 7.78 -13.63
N ALA A 274 -21.89 8.87 -13.26
CA ALA A 274 -21.64 10.00 -14.15
C ALA A 274 -20.80 9.58 -15.36
N ALA A 275 -19.71 8.84 -15.14
CA ALA A 275 -18.86 8.34 -16.22
C ALA A 275 -19.61 7.41 -17.18
N ILE A 276 -20.42 6.48 -16.66
CA ILE A 276 -21.26 5.60 -17.50
C ILE A 276 -22.25 6.41 -18.31
N GLU A 277 -22.93 7.36 -17.69
CA GLU A 277 -23.92 8.20 -18.37
C GLU A 277 -23.29 9.04 -19.49
N ILE A 278 -22.12 9.64 -19.25
CA ILE A 278 -21.33 10.34 -20.26
C ILE A 278 -20.93 9.40 -21.40
N LEU A 279 -20.33 8.25 -21.09
CA LEU A 279 -19.77 7.34 -22.09
C LEU A 279 -20.83 6.62 -22.93
N THR A 280 -21.98 6.29 -22.33
CA THR A 280 -23.00 5.44 -22.98
C THR A 280 -24.18 6.23 -23.54
N LYS A 281 -24.53 7.37 -22.94
CA LYS A 281 -25.66 8.20 -23.38
C LYS A 281 -25.22 9.53 -24.02
N GLY A 282 -23.95 9.91 -23.87
CA GLY A 282 -23.44 11.19 -24.35
C GLY A 282 -23.96 12.38 -23.54
N THR A 283 -24.39 12.17 -22.30
CA THR A 283 -24.86 13.27 -21.43
C THR A 283 -23.75 14.28 -21.21
N ASN A 284 -24.10 15.56 -21.28
CA ASN A 284 -23.14 16.64 -21.06
C ASN A 284 -22.76 16.71 -19.57
N PRO A 285 -21.47 16.70 -19.20
CA PRO A 285 -21.07 16.77 -17.79
C PRO A 285 -21.68 17.94 -17.01
N ARG A 286 -21.95 19.08 -17.67
CA ARG A 286 -22.58 20.26 -17.03
C ARG A 286 -24.00 20.02 -16.50
N GLU A 287 -24.67 18.96 -16.97
CA GLU A 287 -26.03 18.58 -16.59
C GLU A 287 -26.03 17.59 -15.42
N ILE A 288 -24.86 17.07 -15.04
CA ILE A 288 -24.69 16.10 -13.97
C ILE A 288 -24.22 16.85 -12.71
N PRO A 289 -25.00 16.88 -11.62
CA PRO A 289 -24.62 17.54 -10.38
C PRO A 289 -23.34 16.95 -9.77
N ILE A 290 -22.58 17.80 -9.09
CA ILE A 290 -21.45 17.38 -8.27
C ILE A 290 -21.99 16.78 -6.98
N VAL A 291 -21.49 15.60 -6.63
CA VAL A 291 -21.98 14.83 -5.47
C VAL A 291 -20.97 14.82 -4.33
N THR A 292 -21.46 14.75 -3.10
CA THR A 292 -20.66 14.51 -1.90
C THR A 292 -21.02 13.16 -1.28
N SER A 293 -20.18 12.67 -0.37
CA SER A 293 -20.54 11.53 0.47
C SER A 293 -21.65 11.93 1.45
N ASP A 294 -22.68 11.09 1.61
CA ASP A 294 -23.73 11.26 2.61
C ASP A 294 -23.26 10.89 4.03
N ARG A 295 -22.12 10.18 4.13
CA ARG A 295 -21.51 9.72 5.37
C ARG A 295 -20.10 10.26 5.55
N TYR A 296 -19.79 10.62 6.79
CA TYR A 296 -18.44 10.81 7.30
C TYR A 296 -18.15 9.80 8.41
N TYR A 297 -16.88 9.60 8.69
CA TYR A 297 -16.36 8.63 9.66
C TYR A 297 -15.58 9.35 10.76
N ILE A 298 -15.84 8.94 12.00
CA ILE A 298 -15.14 9.43 13.18
C ILE A 298 -14.14 8.37 13.61
N THR A 299 -12.84 8.69 13.53
CA THR A 299 -11.80 7.88 14.18
C THR A 299 -11.37 8.57 15.45
N ILE A 300 -11.28 7.80 16.54
CA ILE A 300 -10.79 8.27 17.82
C ILE A 300 -9.51 7.52 18.15
N ASN A 301 -8.42 8.26 18.35
CA ASN A 301 -7.18 7.72 18.89
C ASN A 301 -7.08 7.96 20.39
N VAL A 302 -7.35 6.90 21.14
CA VAL A 302 -7.27 6.89 22.59
C VAL A 302 -5.81 6.94 23.05
N ASN A 303 -4.87 6.37 22.29
CA ASN A 303 -3.44 6.46 22.61
C ASN A 303 -2.97 7.92 22.63
N ALA A 304 -3.41 8.72 21.64
CA ALA A 304 -3.10 10.14 21.57
C ALA A 304 -3.67 10.93 22.75
N ALA A 305 -4.93 10.66 23.14
CA ALA A 305 -5.54 11.26 24.32
C ALA A 305 -4.73 10.92 25.59
N GLU A 306 -4.40 9.64 25.79
CA GLU A 306 -3.66 9.15 26.96
C GLU A 306 -2.24 9.74 27.02
N ALA A 307 -1.57 9.89 25.87
CA ALA A 307 -0.21 10.44 25.77
C ALA A 307 -0.09 11.88 26.32
N ILE A 308 -1.14 12.69 26.16
CA ILE A 308 -1.19 14.06 26.71
C ILE A 308 -1.91 14.13 28.07
N GLY A 309 -2.32 12.99 28.64
CA GLY A 309 -3.09 12.92 29.88
C GLY A 309 -4.53 13.44 29.75
N TYR A 310 -5.06 13.48 28.52
CA TYR A 310 -6.43 13.91 28.24
C TYR A 310 -7.42 12.75 28.39
N LYS A 311 -8.55 13.00 29.06
CA LYS A 311 -9.63 12.01 29.19
C LYS A 311 -10.76 12.36 28.25
N LEU A 312 -10.91 11.58 27.18
CA LEU A 312 -12.03 11.69 26.26
C LEU A 312 -13.36 11.42 26.99
N PRO A 313 -14.43 12.18 26.69
CA PRO A 313 -15.75 11.91 27.25
C PRO A 313 -16.23 10.49 26.88
N PRO A 314 -16.67 9.64 27.83
CA PRO A 314 -17.09 8.26 27.53
C PRO A 314 -18.21 8.16 26.50
N ILE A 315 -19.16 9.11 26.52
CA ILE A 315 -20.27 9.14 25.54
C ILE A 315 -19.77 9.49 24.14
N PHE A 316 -18.67 10.23 24.03
CA PHE A 316 -18.08 10.57 22.73
C PHE A 316 -17.40 9.35 22.11
N LEU A 317 -16.77 8.48 22.91
CA LEU A 317 -16.18 7.23 22.43
C LEU A 317 -17.19 6.34 21.70
N ALA A 318 -18.45 6.33 22.13
CA ALA A 318 -19.52 5.56 21.51
C ALA A 318 -19.92 6.06 20.10
N LYS A 319 -19.46 7.25 19.69
CA LYS A 319 -19.71 7.80 18.34
C LYS A 319 -18.66 7.39 17.32
N ALA A 320 -17.57 6.77 17.76
CA ALA A 320 -16.48 6.38 16.87
C ALA A 320 -16.91 5.28 15.91
N ASP A 321 -16.67 5.47 14.62
CA ASP A 321 -16.66 4.38 13.64
C ASP A 321 -15.39 3.52 13.80
N ARG A 322 -14.30 4.13 14.27
CA ARG A 322 -13.02 3.45 14.53
C ARG A 322 -12.35 3.97 15.80
N VAL A 323 -11.82 3.07 16.62
CA VAL A 323 -11.04 3.41 17.82
C VAL A 323 -9.61 2.89 17.67
N LEU A 324 -8.62 3.76 17.77
CA LEU A 324 -7.20 3.44 17.86
C LEU A 324 -6.81 3.38 19.34
N ARG A 325 -6.34 2.22 19.79
CA ARG A 325 -5.90 1.96 21.16
C ARG A 325 -4.86 0.85 21.16
N GLY A 326 -3.87 0.92 22.04
CA GLY A 326 -2.74 0.01 22.03
C GLY A 326 -1.96 0.13 20.72
N PHE A 327 -2.03 -0.88 19.86
CA PHE A 327 -1.38 -0.90 18.54
C PHE A 327 -2.35 -0.70 17.39
N ALA A 328 -3.66 -0.59 17.65
CA ALA A 328 -4.65 -0.43 16.58
C ALA A 328 -4.36 0.83 15.77
N GLY A 329 -4.21 0.69 14.45
CA GLY A 329 -3.85 1.78 13.54
C GLY A 329 -2.36 1.92 13.27
N GLN A 330 -1.47 1.22 13.96
CA GLN A 330 -0.05 1.20 13.61
C GLN A 330 0.19 0.19 12.48
N LYS A 331 0.93 0.59 11.45
CA LYS A 331 1.32 -0.28 10.35
C LYS A 331 2.83 -0.33 10.23
N ILE A 332 3.41 -1.54 10.23
CA ILE A 332 4.82 -1.75 9.90
C ILE A 332 4.94 -2.59 8.64
N VAL A 333 6.00 -2.36 7.88
CA VAL A 333 6.30 -3.09 6.65
C VAL A 333 7.64 -3.80 6.82
N VAL A 334 7.65 -5.11 6.57
CA VAL A 334 8.80 -6.00 6.76
C VAL A 334 9.17 -6.68 5.43
N SER A 335 9.93 -5.98 4.59
CA SER A 335 10.23 -6.41 3.20
C SER A 335 11.64 -7.01 3.06
N GLY A 336 11.85 -7.86 2.06
CA GLY A 336 13.17 -8.44 1.77
C GLY A 336 13.13 -9.87 1.25
N THR A 337 14.01 -10.73 1.78
CA THR A 337 14.16 -12.14 1.35
C THR A 337 12.86 -12.95 1.46
N GLY A 338 12.68 -13.91 0.54
CA GLY A 338 11.57 -14.85 0.58
C GLY A 338 11.79 -15.98 1.58
N ASP A 339 13.01 -16.13 2.09
CA ASP A 339 13.41 -17.28 2.90
C ASP A 339 12.68 -17.34 4.23
N SER A 340 12.48 -16.21 4.89
CA SER A 340 11.74 -16.12 6.16
C SER A 340 10.27 -15.74 5.97
N GLN A 341 9.73 -15.81 4.74
CA GLN A 341 8.42 -15.22 4.42
C GLN A 341 7.24 -15.90 5.08
N ALA A 342 7.14 -17.23 4.99
CA ALA A 342 6.04 -17.96 5.60
C ALA A 342 6.08 -17.83 7.13
N LEU A 343 7.25 -18.06 7.73
CA LEU A 343 7.51 -17.94 9.16
C LEU A 343 7.11 -16.55 9.71
N LEU A 344 7.57 -15.47 9.07
CA LEU A 344 7.28 -14.12 9.56
C LEU A 344 5.82 -13.71 9.35
N ARG A 345 5.11 -14.27 8.36
CA ARG A 345 3.65 -14.08 8.20
C ARG A 345 2.89 -14.72 9.37
N GLU A 346 3.26 -15.94 9.76
CA GLU A 346 2.63 -16.59 10.92
C GLU A 346 2.93 -15.85 12.23
N ALA A 347 4.17 -15.38 12.41
CA ALA A 347 4.55 -14.58 13.57
C ALA A 347 3.78 -13.24 13.62
N ALA A 348 3.63 -12.58 12.47
CA ALA A 348 2.85 -11.35 12.32
C ALA A 348 1.39 -11.59 12.72
N ASP A 349 0.71 -12.54 12.06
CA ASP A 349 -0.69 -12.88 12.31
C ASP A 349 -0.95 -13.22 13.79
N THR A 350 -0.01 -13.94 14.43
CA THR A 350 -0.11 -14.33 15.84
C THR A 350 -0.04 -13.11 16.75
N LEU A 351 0.92 -12.22 16.51
CA LEU A 351 1.10 -11.02 17.32
C LEU A 351 -0.07 -10.05 17.15
N GLU A 352 -0.54 -9.83 15.91
CA GLU A 352 -1.69 -8.97 15.61
C GLU A 352 -2.96 -9.43 16.35
N LYS A 353 -3.26 -10.73 16.30
CA LYS A 353 -4.40 -11.32 17.03
C LYS A 353 -4.28 -11.14 18.53
N LYS A 354 -3.07 -11.32 19.07
CA LYS A 354 -2.79 -11.17 20.51
C LYS A 354 -2.97 -9.74 21.01
N LEU A 355 -2.60 -8.78 20.17
CA LEU A 355 -2.66 -7.36 20.51
C LEU A 355 -4.02 -6.72 20.22
N GLY A 356 -4.86 -7.36 19.41
CA GLY A 356 -6.17 -6.84 19.03
C GLY A 356 -6.07 -5.56 18.19
N GLY A 357 -4.96 -5.37 17.47
CA GLY A 357 -4.67 -4.18 16.68
C GLY A 357 -3.22 -4.13 16.18
N GLY A 358 -3.00 -3.29 15.17
CA GLY A 358 -1.72 -3.15 14.44
C GLY A 358 -1.70 -4.03 13.19
N GLU A 359 -0.97 -3.61 12.16
CA GLU A 359 -0.79 -4.33 10.89
C GLU A 359 0.71 -4.50 10.60
N ILE A 360 1.16 -5.73 10.39
CA ILE A 360 2.53 -6.13 10.09
C ILE A 360 2.52 -6.71 8.69
N VAL A 361 2.83 -5.86 7.71
CA VAL A 361 2.81 -6.26 6.31
C VAL A 361 4.09 -6.99 5.96
N ILE A 362 3.95 -8.25 5.58
CA ILE A 362 5.02 -9.09 5.03
C ILE A 362 4.82 -9.25 3.51
N PRO A 363 5.29 -8.30 2.68
CA PRO A 363 5.05 -8.31 1.24
C PRO A 363 5.80 -9.46 0.53
N GLU A 364 5.53 -9.60 -0.77
CA GLU A 364 6.27 -10.54 -1.62
C GLU A 364 7.76 -10.19 -1.68
N SER A 365 8.57 -11.22 -1.92
CA SER A 365 10.02 -11.08 -1.84
C SER A 365 10.59 -10.14 -2.90
N ILE A 366 11.50 -9.28 -2.46
CA ILE A 366 12.38 -8.46 -3.29
C ILE A 366 13.87 -8.80 -3.09
N GLY A 367 14.14 -9.95 -2.44
CA GLY A 367 15.48 -10.40 -2.05
C GLY A 367 16.09 -9.64 -0.86
N SER A 368 17.14 -10.20 -0.26
CA SER A 368 17.85 -9.59 0.89
C SER A 368 18.37 -8.18 0.55
N GLY A 369 19.01 -8.01 -0.62
CA GLY A 369 19.54 -6.71 -1.02
C GLY A 369 18.46 -5.65 -1.27
N GLY A 370 17.27 -6.05 -1.74
CA GLY A 370 16.13 -5.16 -1.87
C GLY A 370 15.64 -4.66 -0.51
N GLY A 371 15.52 -5.57 0.46
CA GLY A 371 15.14 -5.23 1.84
C GLY A 371 16.13 -4.27 2.52
N VAL A 372 17.44 -4.48 2.32
CA VAL A 372 18.48 -3.58 2.84
C VAL A 372 18.35 -2.17 2.26
N ARG A 373 18.19 -2.04 0.94
CA ARG A 373 18.06 -0.73 0.29
C ARG A 373 16.80 0.02 0.73
N ALA A 374 15.66 -0.67 0.78
CA ALA A 374 14.40 -0.07 1.21
C ALA A 374 14.47 0.39 2.68
N ALA A 375 15.10 -0.39 3.56
CA ALA A 375 15.32 0.01 4.95
C ALA A 375 16.24 1.25 5.04
N ALA A 376 17.35 1.27 4.29
CA ALA A 376 18.25 2.42 4.24
C ALA A 376 17.59 3.69 3.68
N ALA A 377 16.64 3.55 2.76
CA ALA A 377 15.87 4.67 2.22
C ALA A 377 14.80 5.21 3.18
N GLY A 378 14.47 4.47 4.25
CA GLY A 378 13.36 4.82 5.15
C GLY A 378 11.97 4.50 4.58
N GLU A 379 11.90 3.70 3.51
CA GLU A 379 10.65 3.28 2.87
C GLU A 379 9.91 2.19 3.66
N ILE A 380 10.64 1.42 4.46
CA ILE A 380 10.12 0.33 5.28
C ILE A 380 10.68 0.40 6.70
N HIS A 381 9.98 -0.24 7.62
CA HIS A 381 10.34 -0.27 9.04
C HIS A 381 11.45 -1.31 9.30
N LEU A 382 11.36 -2.47 8.66
CA LEU A 382 12.28 -3.60 8.84
C LEU A 382 12.63 -4.23 7.49
N GLY A 383 13.91 -4.33 7.18
CA GLY A 383 14.39 -5.22 6.12
C GLY A 383 14.60 -6.63 6.68
N ARG A 384 14.10 -7.68 6.03
CA ARG A 384 14.41 -9.08 6.37
C ARG A 384 15.47 -9.65 5.42
N VAL A 385 16.52 -10.22 5.98
CA VAL A 385 17.67 -10.73 5.22
C VAL A 385 18.01 -12.16 5.61
N ALA A 386 18.52 -12.93 4.65
CA ALA A 386 18.98 -14.31 4.83
C ALA A 386 20.51 -14.45 4.65
N ARG A 387 21.26 -13.39 4.94
CA ARG A 387 22.72 -13.33 4.84
C ARG A 387 23.24 -12.16 5.67
N GLN A 388 24.54 -12.21 5.96
CA GLN A 388 25.25 -11.04 6.47
C GLN A 388 25.18 -9.87 5.47
N LEU A 389 25.29 -8.65 5.99
CA LEU A 389 25.45 -7.46 5.15
C LEU A 389 26.77 -7.56 4.37
N THR A 390 26.76 -7.02 3.16
CA THR A 390 27.99 -6.81 2.39
C THR A 390 28.76 -5.60 2.92
N GLU A 391 30.05 -5.50 2.65
CA GLU A 391 30.88 -4.35 3.04
C GLU A 391 30.32 -3.00 2.56
N SER A 392 29.63 -2.97 1.41
CA SER A 392 28.95 -1.77 0.92
C SER A 392 27.67 -1.45 1.69
N GLU A 393 26.96 -2.47 2.17
CA GLU A 393 25.70 -2.31 2.92
C GLU A 393 25.97 -1.94 4.38
N GLU A 394 27.05 -2.41 4.99
CA GLU A 394 27.46 -2.02 6.36
C GLU A 394 27.72 -0.51 6.48
N LYS A 395 28.18 0.12 5.39
CA LYS A 395 28.41 1.57 5.32
C LYS A 395 27.12 2.41 5.33
N LEU A 396 25.95 1.78 5.24
CA LEU A 396 24.65 2.46 5.28
C LEU A 396 24.21 2.82 6.70
N GLY A 397 24.97 2.41 7.74
CA GLY A 397 24.66 2.72 9.13
C GLY A 397 23.42 1.99 9.66
N LEU A 398 23.05 0.86 9.05
CA LEU A 398 21.94 0.03 9.50
C LEU A 398 22.34 -0.83 10.70
N THR A 399 21.43 -1.00 11.64
CA THR A 399 21.51 -2.04 12.67
C THR A 399 21.18 -3.39 12.05
N TYR A 400 22.01 -4.41 12.29
CA TYR A 400 21.77 -5.81 11.90
C TYR A 400 21.47 -6.64 13.14
N LYS A 401 20.24 -7.19 13.24
CA LYS A 401 19.80 -8.02 14.36
C LYS A 401 19.45 -9.45 13.89
N PRO A 402 20.35 -10.43 14.10
CA PRO A 402 20.02 -11.84 13.95
C PRO A 402 18.84 -12.25 14.84
N PHE A 403 18.02 -13.18 14.36
CA PHE A 403 16.96 -13.80 15.17
C PHE A 403 16.88 -15.32 15.01
N ALA A 404 17.52 -15.89 13.99
CA ALA A 404 17.45 -17.32 13.72
C ALA A 404 18.51 -17.81 12.71
N LYS A 405 18.69 -19.12 12.66
CA LYS A 405 19.52 -19.87 11.70
C LYS A 405 18.67 -20.92 10.98
N CYS A 406 18.59 -20.84 9.66
CA CYS A 406 17.78 -21.73 8.85
C CYS A 406 18.67 -22.64 7.98
N PRO A 407 18.48 -23.97 8.01
CA PRO A 407 19.18 -24.85 7.09
C PRO A 407 18.71 -24.66 5.65
N VAL A 408 19.66 -24.63 4.72
CA VAL A 408 19.42 -24.78 3.28
C VAL A 408 19.30 -26.26 2.99
N VAL A 409 18.17 -26.68 2.42
CA VAL A 409 17.82 -28.08 2.24
C VAL A 409 17.65 -28.41 0.76
N PHE A 410 18.08 -29.62 0.36
CA PHE A 410 17.73 -30.18 -0.93
C PHE A 410 16.38 -30.87 -0.84
N VAL A 411 15.49 -30.51 -1.77
CA VAL A 411 14.11 -30.98 -1.81
C VAL A 411 13.78 -31.55 -3.17
N VAL A 412 12.92 -32.57 -3.18
CA VAL A 412 12.40 -33.18 -4.40
C VAL A 412 10.88 -33.19 -4.40
N HIS A 413 10.32 -33.13 -5.60
CA HIS A 413 8.89 -33.32 -5.82
C HIS A 413 8.44 -34.70 -5.28
N PRO A 414 7.23 -34.83 -4.70
CA PRO A 414 6.73 -36.10 -4.13
C PRO A 414 6.81 -37.33 -5.04
N SER A 415 6.81 -37.13 -6.36
CA SER A 415 6.95 -38.20 -7.36
C SER A 415 8.33 -38.83 -7.41
N VAL A 416 9.35 -38.25 -6.78
CA VAL A 416 10.66 -38.90 -6.63
C VAL A 416 10.54 -39.78 -5.40
N THR A 417 10.53 -41.09 -5.58
CA THR A 417 10.36 -42.11 -4.54
C THR A 417 11.66 -42.91 -4.36
N ASN A 418 11.78 -43.67 -3.27
CA ASN A 418 12.91 -44.56 -2.98
C ASN A 418 14.29 -43.89 -2.92
N LEU A 419 14.31 -42.58 -2.66
CA LEU A 419 15.50 -41.79 -2.45
C LEU A 419 15.29 -40.91 -1.22
N ASP A 420 16.16 -41.02 -0.22
CA ASP A 420 16.14 -40.22 1.02
C ASP A 420 17.46 -39.50 1.31
N ASN A 421 18.50 -39.77 0.51
CA ASN A 421 19.84 -39.25 0.69
C ASN A 421 20.50 -38.95 -0.67
N LEU A 422 21.30 -37.89 -0.71
CA LEU A 422 22.25 -37.63 -1.79
C LEU A 422 23.62 -37.30 -1.19
N THR A 423 24.68 -37.77 -1.84
CA THR A 423 26.03 -37.32 -1.55
C THR A 423 26.29 -35.96 -2.20
N SER A 424 27.24 -35.20 -1.66
CA SER A 424 27.69 -33.93 -2.25
C SER A 424 28.14 -34.11 -3.72
N GLN A 425 28.80 -35.22 -4.05
CA GLN A 425 29.24 -35.54 -5.42
C GLN A 425 28.05 -35.79 -6.35
N GLU A 426 27.00 -36.49 -5.89
CA GLU A 426 25.80 -36.73 -6.67
C GLU A 426 25.03 -35.42 -6.93
N ILE A 427 24.94 -34.54 -5.93
CA ILE A 427 24.36 -33.20 -6.10
C ILE A 427 25.12 -32.44 -7.19
N VAL A 428 26.45 -32.37 -7.12
CA VAL A 428 27.27 -31.74 -8.18
C VAL A 428 27.05 -32.42 -9.53
N GLY A 429 26.93 -33.75 -9.55
CA GLY A 429 26.62 -34.54 -10.74
C GLY A 429 25.29 -34.15 -11.39
N ILE A 430 24.24 -33.95 -10.59
CA ILE A 430 22.92 -33.51 -11.06
C ILE A 430 23.02 -32.09 -11.65
N TYR A 431 23.53 -31.13 -10.89
CA TYR A 431 23.53 -29.73 -11.32
C TYR A 431 24.48 -29.45 -12.49
N SER A 432 25.56 -30.23 -12.63
CA SER A 432 26.46 -30.20 -13.80
C SER A 432 25.92 -30.96 -15.03
N GLY A 433 24.82 -31.70 -14.89
CA GLY A 433 24.24 -32.51 -15.98
C GLY A 433 24.96 -33.83 -16.26
N LYS A 434 25.87 -34.27 -15.38
CA LYS A 434 26.50 -35.60 -15.46
C LYS A 434 25.55 -36.71 -15.03
N ILE A 435 24.65 -36.40 -14.10
CA ILE A 435 23.56 -37.28 -13.65
C ILE A 435 22.27 -36.67 -14.15
N THR A 436 21.54 -37.41 -14.98
CA THR A 436 20.38 -36.90 -15.71
C THR A 436 19.14 -37.75 -15.53
N ASP A 437 19.26 -38.95 -14.96
CA ASP A 437 18.16 -39.86 -14.66
C ASP A 437 18.21 -40.34 -13.20
N TRP A 438 17.05 -40.37 -12.56
CA TRP A 438 16.88 -40.79 -11.16
C TRP A 438 17.32 -42.24 -10.92
N SER A 439 17.29 -43.12 -11.92
CA SER A 439 17.78 -44.50 -11.76
C SER A 439 19.28 -44.58 -11.53
N GLN A 440 20.06 -43.55 -11.90
CA GLN A 440 21.49 -43.48 -11.62
C GLN A 440 21.80 -43.30 -10.12
N LEU A 441 20.78 -42.94 -9.34
CA LEU A 441 20.85 -42.64 -7.90
C LEU A 441 20.06 -43.65 -7.06
N GLY A 442 19.63 -44.78 -7.66
CA GLY A 442 18.79 -45.77 -6.99
C GLY A 442 17.30 -45.41 -6.90
N GLY A 443 16.87 -44.31 -7.52
CA GLY A 443 15.46 -43.94 -7.63
C GLY A 443 14.74 -44.62 -8.80
N GLU A 444 13.44 -44.34 -8.96
CA GLU A 444 12.67 -44.79 -10.12
C GLU A 444 13.15 -44.13 -11.42
N THR A 445 13.15 -44.87 -12.54
CA THR A 445 13.59 -44.34 -13.85
C THR A 445 12.85 -43.07 -14.25
N GLY A 446 13.62 -42.05 -14.62
CA GLY A 446 13.08 -40.82 -15.16
C GLY A 446 14.06 -39.66 -15.14
N LYS A 447 13.95 -38.81 -16.15
CA LYS A 447 14.73 -37.58 -16.27
C LYS A 447 14.64 -36.71 -15.01
N ILE A 448 15.79 -36.21 -14.57
CA ILE A 448 15.94 -35.24 -13.49
C ILE A 448 15.74 -33.83 -14.07
N TYR A 449 14.90 -33.04 -13.41
CA TYR A 449 14.80 -31.60 -13.65
C TYR A 449 15.37 -30.87 -12.44
N ALA A 450 16.36 -30.01 -12.64
CA ALA A 450 16.98 -29.23 -11.56
C ALA A 450 16.49 -27.78 -11.58
N VAL A 451 16.19 -27.23 -10.41
CA VAL A 451 15.90 -25.82 -10.16
C VAL A 451 17.10 -25.19 -9.47
N GLY A 452 17.64 -24.14 -10.08
CA GLY A 452 18.72 -23.33 -9.55
C GLY A 452 18.25 -21.93 -9.18
N ARG A 453 19.15 -21.14 -8.61
CA ARG A 453 18.88 -19.79 -8.12
C ARG A 453 19.79 -18.77 -8.79
N GLU A 454 19.34 -17.52 -8.85
CA GLU A 454 20.12 -16.44 -9.46
C GLU A 454 21.40 -16.12 -8.68
N PRO A 455 22.43 -15.53 -9.34
CA PRO A 455 23.58 -14.98 -8.64
C PRO A 455 23.17 -13.98 -7.56
N GLY A 456 23.64 -14.20 -6.32
CA GLY A 456 23.30 -13.36 -5.16
C GLY A 456 22.20 -13.93 -4.25
N ASP A 457 21.56 -15.04 -4.64
CA ASP A 457 20.67 -15.81 -3.77
C ASP A 457 21.38 -16.34 -2.52
N SER A 458 20.76 -16.16 -1.35
CA SER A 458 21.33 -16.54 -0.05
C SER A 458 21.65 -18.03 0.06
N CYS A 459 20.77 -18.89 -0.43
CA CYS A 459 20.99 -20.35 -0.38
C CYS A 459 22.13 -20.76 -1.32
N LEU A 460 22.17 -20.20 -2.54
CA LEU A 460 23.25 -20.46 -3.50
C LEU A 460 24.62 -20.00 -2.96
N ILE A 461 24.69 -18.83 -2.31
CA ILE A 461 25.93 -18.34 -1.69
C ILE A 461 26.46 -19.34 -0.67
N VAL A 462 25.58 -19.86 0.20
CA VAL A 462 25.93 -20.87 1.21
C VAL A 462 26.42 -22.16 0.56
N LEU A 463 25.69 -22.68 -0.44
CA LEU A 463 26.07 -23.91 -1.14
C LEU A 463 27.40 -23.77 -1.89
N ASN A 464 27.63 -22.66 -2.58
CA ASN A 464 28.91 -22.41 -3.27
C ASN A 464 30.10 -22.35 -2.31
N LYS A 465 29.87 -21.86 -1.09
CA LYS A 465 30.91 -21.73 -0.07
C LYS A 465 31.19 -23.05 0.64
N GLN A 466 30.16 -23.85 0.90
CA GLN A 466 30.25 -24.97 1.84
C GLN A 466 30.07 -26.34 1.20
N LEU A 467 29.34 -26.48 0.10
CA LEU A 467 29.12 -27.77 -0.56
C LEU A 467 30.30 -28.09 -1.49
N PRO A 468 31.09 -29.14 -1.22
CA PRO A 468 32.30 -29.43 -1.98
C PRO A 468 32.03 -29.61 -3.48
N GLY A 469 32.68 -28.79 -4.30
CA GLY A 469 32.60 -28.86 -5.77
C GLY A 469 31.41 -28.14 -6.40
N PHE A 470 30.47 -27.59 -5.62
CA PHE A 470 29.30 -26.89 -6.17
C PHE A 470 29.67 -25.61 -6.93
N SER A 471 30.61 -24.83 -6.38
CA SER A 471 31.12 -23.60 -7.00
C SER A 471 31.94 -23.84 -8.28
N ASN A 472 32.37 -25.08 -8.54
CA ASN A 472 33.14 -25.44 -9.73
C ASN A 472 32.27 -25.78 -10.95
N ILE A 473 30.93 -25.73 -10.81
CA ILE A 473 30.00 -26.03 -11.90
C ILE A 473 29.98 -24.88 -12.90
N SER A 474 30.66 -25.05 -14.03
CA SER A 474 30.82 -23.99 -15.04
C SER A 474 29.59 -23.78 -15.92
N ASN A 475 28.83 -24.85 -16.20
CA ASN A 475 27.63 -24.85 -17.05
C ASN A 475 26.48 -25.55 -16.33
N PRO A 476 25.83 -24.90 -15.35
CA PRO A 476 24.71 -25.50 -14.64
C PRO A 476 23.55 -25.77 -15.58
N THR A 477 22.98 -26.98 -15.51
CA THR A 477 21.81 -27.38 -16.32
C THR A 477 20.48 -26.98 -15.68
N ALA A 478 20.53 -26.49 -14.45
CA ALA A 478 19.36 -26.15 -13.66
C ALA A 478 18.66 -24.89 -14.21
N LYS A 479 17.32 -24.90 -14.20
CA LYS A 479 16.53 -23.72 -14.54
C LYS A 479 16.65 -22.69 -13.43
N ILE A 480 17.13 -21.49 -13.77
CA ILE A 480 17.28 -20.39 -12.81
C ILE A 480 15.92 -19.79 -12.46
N ILE A 481 15.65 -19.67 -11.16
CA ILE A 481 14.48 -19.01 -10.56
C ILE A 481 14.97 -17.89 -9.63
N TYR A 482 14.22 -16.80 -9.54
CA TYR A 482 14.69 -15.54 -8.93
C TYR A 482 14.31 -15.41 -7.44
N ASN A 483 13.14 -15.88 -7.01
CA ASN A 483 12.72 -15.78 -5.60
C ASN A 483 12.33 -17.15 -5.00
N THR A 484 12.49 -17.28 -3.68
CA THR A 484 12.29 -18.54 -2.96
C THR A 484 10.86 -19.11 -3.08
N PRO A 485 9.78 -18.29 -2.93
CA PRO A 485 8.42 -18.79 -3.15
C PRO A 485 8.21 -19.40 -4.55
N GLU A 486 8.76 -18.77 -5.59
CA GLU A 486 8.68 -19.28 -6.96
C GLU A 486 9.50 -20.57 -7.13
N ALA A 487 10.64 -20.73 -6.46
CA ALA A 487 11.42 -21.97 -6.50
C ALA A 487 10.62 -23.14 -5.91
N VAL A 488 10.05 -22.97 -4.70
CA VAL A 488 9.18 -23.96 -4.06
C VAL A 488 8.01 -24.32 -4.97
N LYS A 489 7.30 -23.31 -5.50
CA LYS A 489 6.18 -23.50 -6.43
C LYS A 489 6.58 -24.25 -7.70
N THR A 490 7.75 -23.95 -8.25
CA THR A 490 8.27 -24.60 -9.46
C THR A 490 8.56 -26.07 -9.19
N ILE A 491 9.22 -26.40 -8.07
CA ILE A 491 9.54 -27.80 -7.71
C ILE A 491 8.24 -28.58 -7.46
N MET A 492 7.27 -28.00 -6.75
CA MET A 492 5.96 -28.61 -6.49
C MET A 492 5.12 -28.82 -7.76
N LYS A 493 5.24 -27.94 -8.75
CA LYS A 493 4.46 -28.04 -9.99
C LYS A 493 4.97 -29.11 -10.94
N HIS A 494 6.28 -29.38 -10.93
CA HIS A 494 6.92 -30.20 -11.94
C HIS A 494 7.40 -31.53 -11.34
N ARG A 495 6.82 -32.63 -11.83
CA ARG A 495 7.22 -33.99 -11.43
C ARG A 495 8.71 -34.23 -11.70
N ARG A 496 9.34 -35.08 -10.89
CA ARG A 496 10.76 -35.49 -11.02
C ARG A 496 11.76 -34.33 -10.89
N THR A 497 11.35 -33.26 -10.21
CA THR A 497 12.17 -32.06 -10.02
C THR A 497 12.88 -32.07 -8.67
N ILE A 498 14.12 -31.60 -8.66
CA ILE A 498 14.95 -31.31 -7.49
C ILE A 498 15.28 -29.81 -7.45
N GLY A 499 15.37 -29.26 -6.25
CA GLY A 499 15.91 -27.93 -6.01
C GLY A 499 16.52 -27.82 -4.62
N TYR A 500 17.03 -26.64 -4.30
CA TYR A 500 17.41 -26.27 -2.94
C TYR A 500 16.65 -25.02 -2.50
N VAL A 501 16.20 -25.02 -1.25
CA VAL A 501 15.39 -23.97 -0.63
C VAL A 501 15.72 -23.89 0.86
N PRO A 502 15.42 -22.80 1.58
CA PRO A 502 15.50 -22.78 3.03
C PRO A 502 14.43 -23.68 3.64
N MET A 503 14.74 -24.34 4.75
CA MET A 503 13.83 -25.23 5.47
C MET A 503 12.50 -24.56 5.82
N SER A 504 12.53 -23.28 6.19
CA SER A 504 11.34 -22.46 6.50
C SER A 504 10.34 -22.32 5.35
N MET A 505 10.73 -22.62 4.11
CA MET A 505 9.84 -22.60 2.95
C MET A 505 9.54 -24.02 2.42
N ALA A 506 10.25 -25.03 2.91
CA ALA A 506 9.96 -26.44 2.62
C ALA A 506 8.93 -27.03 3.60
N VAL A 507 9.03 -26.65 4.88
CA VAL A 507 8.07 -27.07 5.91
C VAL A 507 6.66 -26.57 5.57
N GLY A 508 5.66 -27.43 5.77
CA GLY A 508 4.26 -27.16 5.40
C GLY A 508 3.92 -27.43 3.94
N THR A 509 4.89 -27.91 3.14
CA THR A 509 4.67 -28.38 1.76
C THR A 509 4.78 -29.90 1.69
N ASP A 510 4.35 -30.50 0.57
CA ASP A 510 4.55 -31.94 0.32
C ASP A 510 5.97 -32.26 -0.21
N LEU A 511 6.85 -31.26 -0.35
CA LEU A 511 8.21 -31.49 -0.81
C LEU A 511 8.95 -32.46 0.12
N ARG A 512 9.59 -33.45 -0.48
CA ARG A 512 10.42 -34.39 0.28
C ARG A 512 11.79 -33.79 0.49
N ILE A 513 12.18 -33.62 1.74
CA ILE A 513 13.51 -33.16 2.14
C ILE A 513 14.48 -34.34 2.14
N LEU A 514 15.64 -34.17 1.50
CA LEU A 514 16.68 -35.18 1.40
C LEU A 514 17.78 -34.93 2.44
N LYS A 515 18.39 -36.01 2.92
CA LYS A 515 19.67 -35.96 3.63
C LYS A 515 20.79 -35.60 2.64
N VAL A 516 21.81 -34.93 3.13
CA VAL A 516 23.06 -34.69 2.39
C VAL A 516 24.19 -35.39 3.12
N ASP A 517 24.91 -36.27 2.41
CA ASP A 517 26.00 -37.08 2.98
C ASP A 517 25.58 -37.85 4.24
N GLY A 518 24.34 -38.35 4.25
CA GLY A 518 23.74 -39.09 5.36
C GLY A 518 23.18 -38.22 6.49
N ILE A 519 23.38 -36.90 6.45
CA ILE A 519 23.00 -35.96 7.50
C ILE A 519 21.66 -35.31 7.18
N TYR A 520 20.69 -35.45 8.08
CA TYR A 520 19.40 -34.77 7.98
C TYR A 520 19.50 -33.33 8.53
N PRO A 521 18.88 -32.31 7.92
CA PRO A 521 18.92 -30.91 8.37
C PRO A 521 18.05 -30.65 9.61
N SER A 522 18.22 -31.41 10.69
CA SER A 522 17.46 -31.21 11.94
C SER A 522 17.96 -29.98 12.71
N PRO A 523 17.12 -29.35 13.54
CA PRO A 523 17.56 -28.30 14.46
C PRO A 523 18.75 -28.71 15.35
N GLU A 524 18.82 -29.97 15.76
CA GLU A 524 19.94 -30.55 16.52
C GLU A 524 21.23 -30.54 15.69
N ASN A 525 21.17 -31.03 14.44
CA ASN A 525 22.33 -31.10 13.55
C ASN A 525 22.82 -29.71 13.11
N VAL A 526 21.91 -28.74 12.99
CA VAL A 526 22.26 -27.34 12.76
C VAL A 526 22.95 -26.75 13.99
N SER A 527 22.39 -26.99 15.18
CA SER A 527 22.91 -26.42 16.44
C SER A 527 24.29 -26.98 16.81
N ASN A 528 24.52 -28.28 16.57
CA ASN A 528 25.80 -28.94 16.85
C ASN A 528 26.84 -28.81 15.70
N GLY A 529 26.46 -28.19 14.57
CA GLY A 529 27.35 -27.93 13.42
C GLY A 529 27.61 -29.12 12.51
N THR A 530 26.94 -30.26 12.69
CA THR A 530 27.04 -31.41 11.78
C THR A 530 26.37 -31.13 10.44
N TYR A 531 25.28 -30.36 10.41
CA TYR A 531 24.70 -29.83 9.17
C TYR A 531 25.12 -28.37 8.98
N GLN A 532 25.92 -28.11 7.94
CA GLN A 532 26.65 -26.83 7.82
C GLN A 532 25.99 -25.82 6.87
N PHE A 533 25.11 -26.28 5.96
CA PHE A 533 24.44 -25.43 4.97
C PHE A 533 23.36 -24.59 5.66
N VAL A 534 23.74 -23.43 6.20
CA VAL A 534 22.87 -22.62 7.06
C VAL A 534 22.93 -21.16 6.65
N VAL A 535 21.77 -20.53 6.48
CA VAL A 535 21.62 -19.08 6.31
C VAL A 535 21.22 -18.44 7.65
N PRO A 536 21.80 -17.27 8.00
CA PRO A 536 21.29 -16.49 9.12
C PRO A 536 20.04 -15.74 8.70
N PHE A 537 19.02 -15.69 9.54
CA PHE A 537 17.91 -14.77 9.41
C PHE A 537 18.11 -13.58 10.34
N ALA A 538 17.99 -12.38 9.79
CA ALA A 538 18.17 -11.15 10.54
C ALA A 538 17.20 -10.05 10.04
N PHE A 539 16.96 -9.09 10.92
CA PHE A 539 16.38 -7.80 10.57
C PHE A 539 17.47 -6.75 10.36
N VAL A 540 17.19 -5.81 9.46
CA VAL A 540 18.00 -4.61 9.24
C VAL A 540 17.14 -3.35 9.31
N TYR A 541 17.60 -2.31 10.00
CA TYR A 541 16.84 -1.08 10.25
C TYR A 541 17.76 0.10 10.64
N ARG A 542 17.32 1.36 10.46
CA ARG A 542 18.19 2.57 10.59
C ARG A 542 18.47 3.01 12.02
N GLU A 543 17.50 2.89 12.93
CA GLU A 543 17.54 3.50 14.27
C GLU A 543 17.09 2.53 15.34
N ASP A 544 17.14 2.92 16.62
CA ASP A 544 16.58 2.11 17.68
C ASP A 544 15.08 1.88 17.44
N LEU A 545 14.69 0.61 17.33
CA LEU A 545 13.29 0.26 17.15
C LEU A 545 12.48 0.76 18.34
N CYS A 546 11.36 1.43 18.06
CA CYS A 546 10.36 1.78 19.05
C CYS A 546 8.97 1.26 18.62
N GLY A 547 7.96 1.51 19.46
CA GLY A 547 6.56 1.21 19.16
C GLY A 547 6.31 -0.24 18.71
N PHE A 548 5.47 -0.39 17.68
CA PHE A 548 5.03 -1.69 17.19
C PHE A 548 6.13 -2.49 16.47
N ALA A 549 7.03 -1.82 15.75
CA ALA A 549 8.18 -2.48 15.11
C ALA A 549 9.08 -3.17 16.14
N LYS A 550 9.39 -2.48 17.26
CA LYS A 550 10.14 -3.06 18.36
C LYS A 550 9.42 -4.26 18.95
N ARG A 551 8.11 -4.17 19.17
CA ARG A 551 7.34 -5.29 19.74
C ARG A 551 7.30 -6.50 18.83
N PHE A 552 7.23 -6.32 17.52
CA PHE A 552 7.31 -7.45 16.60
C PHE A 552 8.65 -8.16 16.68
N VAL A 553 9.74 -7.38 16.74
CA VAL A 553 11.08 -7.94 16.91
C VAL A 553 11.24 -8.61 18.29
N ASP A 554 10.77 -7.99 19.37
CA ASP A 554 10.81 -8.57 20.73
C ASP A 554 9.90 -9.82 20.84
N PHE A 555 8.81 -9.88 20.08
CA PHE A 555 7.93 -11.05 20.06
C PHE A 555 8.63 -12.28 19.50
N LEU A 556 9.49 -12.13 18.48
CA LEU A 556 10.30 -13.23 17.96
C LEU A 556 11.33 -13.74 18.99
N ASP A 557 11.75 -12.90 19.94
CA ASP A 557 12.63 -13.30 21.05
C ASP A 557 11.88 -14.01 22.20
N SER A 558 10.55 -13.89 22.24
CA SER A 558 9.69 -14.55 23.25
C SER A 558 9.58 -16.06 23.05
N ASP A 559 9.19 -16.80 24.08
CA ASP A 559 9.02 -18.27 23.99
C ASP A 559 8.02 -18.68 22.90
N GLU A 560 6.95 -17.91 22.74
CA GLU A 560 5.92 -18.13 21.72
C GLU A 560 6.47 -17.86 20.31
N GLY A 561 7.17 -16.74 20.10
CA GLY A 561 7.84 -16.44 18.84
C GLY A 561 8.90 -17.48 18.48
N LYS A 562 9.72 -17.89 19.46
CA LYS A 562 10.70 -18.98 19.29
C LYS A 562 10.03 -20.31 18.98
N GLN A 563 8.83 -20.57 19.49
CA GLN A 563 8.07 -21.77 19.14
C GLN A 563 7.61 -21.75 17.68
N ILE A 564 7.17 -20.59 17.17
CA ILE A 564 6.87 -20.41 15.75
C ILE A 564 8.14 -20.62 14.93
N VAL A 565 9.28 -20.02 15.30
CA VAL A 565 10.55 -20.23 14.57
C VAL A 565 10.89 -21.72 14.48
N ARG A 566 10.77 -22.46 15.59
CA ARG A 566 11.03 -23.91 15.64
C ARG A 566 10.04 -24.73 14.81
N SER A 567 8.76 -24.33 14.71
CA SER A 567 7.75 -25.06 13.93
C SER A 567 8.11 -25.12 12.44
N TYR A 568 8.88 -24.16 11.95
CA TYR A 568 9.41 -24.10 10.58
C TYR A 568 10.76 -24.82 10.40
N GLY A 569 11.21 -25.61 11.37
CA GLY A 569 12.49 -26.31 11.32
C GLY A 569 13.71 -25.39 11.39
N VAL A 570 13.52 -24.18 11.93
CA VAL A 570 14.54 -23.14 12.07
C VAL A 570 15.04 -23.10 13.52
N VAL A 571 16.34 -22.83 13.71
CA VAL A 571 16.95 -22.69 15.04
C VAL A 571 16.88 -21.21 15.45
N PRO A 572 16.11 -20.82 16.47
CA PRO A 572 16.13 -19.44 16.97
C PRO A 572 17.50 -19.10 17.57
N ASP A 573 17.90 -17.83 17.49
CA ASP A 573 19.16 -17.34 18.08
C ASP A 573 19.12 -17.25 19.62
#